data_AF-A0A938ITB9-F1
#
_entry.id   AF-A0A938ITB9-F1
#
_cell.length_a   1.000
_cell.length_b   1.000
_cell.length_c   1.000
_cell.angle_alpha   90.00
_cell.angle_beta   90.00
_cell.angle_gamma   90.00
#
_symmetry.space_group_name_H-M   'P 1'
#
loop_
_entity.id
_entity.type
_entity.pdbx_description
1 polymer ?
#
loop_
_entity_poly.entity_id
_entity_poly.type
_entity_poly.pdbx_seq_one_letter_code
_entity_poly.pdbx_strand_id
1 'polypeptide(L)'
;MLPTLFRIPHAIAGIPVFGWGIALAAWIVVSIGVLVGARLRRRTPRECLEPIPFALVVGAVIVFVLPQIEERGLHDEPLGLAIRGYGVFMLVGVVAGVALAGFRARRVGLDLDTIFSMAFWMFLAGIAGARTFYVVEYWDEFRRPTIAATLGEILRFTEGGLVVYGSALGALGAVVVFAARRRLPLLATGDLLAPSLAIGLAFGRIGCILNGCCFGGLAEGGWPSQAFPFGSPPYIQQFQSGRLLGLKLEYDAARLRWIATRVVPGSPAAERHVVEGDAFEAVIVATPRELLLARAENPTRDVFILETRSIDRSIRWNAASLPSMSRPVHPTQIYASLNAFLLAGITWLLFPVRRLDGVAFAAFFTLYPISRFLLEVIRVDELGQWGTDLTISQWMCAGTIAGIIPFWIVVLTRRRPATTWFDSAAGRSRANGPRPPNGPSSI
;
A
#
# COMPACT_ATOMS: atom_id res chain seq x y z
N MET A 1 12.46 11.52 6.41
CA MET A 1 11.04 11.23 6.69
C MET A 1 11.00 9.99 7.54
N LEU A 2 10.26 10.02 8.66
CA LEU A 2 10.13 8.87 9.54
C LEU A 2 8.94 8.02 9.09
N PRO A 3 9.08 6.69 8.96
CA PRO A 3 7.97 5.80 8.60
C PRO A 3 6.89 5.73 9.69
N THR A 4 7.27 6.01 10.93
CA THR A 4 6.36 6.13 12.07
C THR A 4 6.01 7.60 12.28
N LEU A 5 4.72 7.93 12.21
CA LEU A 5 4.24 9.29 12.44
C LEU A 5 4.31 9.65 13.93
N PHE A 6 3.79 8.77 14.76
CA PHE A 6 3.90 8.84 16.21
C PHE A 6 3.76 7.43 16.78
N ARG A 7 4.21 7.27 18.03
CA ARG A 7 4.12 6.01 18.75
C ARG A 7 3.21 6.21 19.96
N ILE A 8 2.28 5.28 20.13
CA ILE A 8 1.53 5.14 21.37
C ILE A 8 2.45 4.35 22.31
N PRO A 9 2.89 4.91 23.45
CA PRO A 9 3.83 4.24 24.35
C PRO A 9 3.22 2.96 24.91
N HIS A 10 4.06 1.97 25.23
CA HIS A 10 3.60 0.73 25.87
C HIS A 10 2.91 1.01 27.22
N ALA A 11 3.45 1.95 28.01
CA ALA A 11 2.90 2.33 29.31
C ALA A 11 2.89 3.86 29.51
N ILE A 12 1.89 4.35 30.25
CA ILE A 12 1.81 5.74 30.71
C ILE A 12 1.75 5.69 32.23
N ALA A 13 2.69 6.37 32.91
CA ALA A 13 2.82 6.36 34.37
C ALA A 13 2.89 4.93 34.98
N GLY A 14 3.55 4.00 34.28
CA GLY A 14 3.71 2.60 34.72
C GLY A 14 2.50 1.70 34.46
N ILE A 15 1.40 2.23 33.92
CA ILE A 15 0.20 1.47 33.56
C ILE A 15 0.26 1.15 32.07
N PRO A 16 0.10 -0.13 31.66
CA PRO A 16 0.08 -0.49 30.25
C PRO A 16 -1.06 0.23 29.52
N VAL A 17 -0.81 0.66 28.29
CA VAL A 17 -1.83 1.33 27.48
C VAL A 17 -2.80 0.31 26.90
N PHE A 18 -2.29 -0.77 26.31
CA PHE A 18 -3.09 -1.87 25.76
C PHE A 18 -3.21 -3.04 26.76
N GLY A 19 -4.01 -4.06 26.41
CA GLY A 19 -4.28 -5.17 27.32
C GLY A 19 -5.33 -4.76 28.37
N TRP A 20 -5.06 -5.10 29.63
CA TRP A 20 -5.85 -4.66 30.79
C TRP A 20 -5.46 -3.25 31.24
N GLY A 21 -5.30 -2.36 30.28
CA GLY A 21 -4.65 -1.08 30.42
C GLY A 21 -5.58 0.14 30.32
N ILE A 22 -4.97 1.31 30.15
CA ILE A 22 -5.64 2.62 30.04
C ILE A 22 -6.66 2.63 28.89
N ALA A 23 -6.34 2.04 27.74
CA ALA A 23 -7.21 2.01 26.58
C ALA A 23 -8.52 1.25 26.87
N LEU A 24 -8.45 0.14 27.61
CA LEU A 24 -9.64 -0.62 28.01
C LEU A 24 -10.50 0.19 28.99
N ALA A 25 -9.88 0.83 29.98
CA ALA A 25 -10.60 1.68 30.93
C ALA A 25 -11.32 2.84 30.23
N ALA A 26 -10.64 3.54 29.32
CA ALA A 26 -11.23 4.60 28.51
C ALA A 26 -12.39 4.07 27.64
N TRP A 27 -12.22 2.89 27.03
CA TRP A 27 -13.26 2.27 26.21
C TRP A 27 -14.50 1.86 27.04
N ILE A 28 -14.31 1.36 28.26
CA ILE A 28 -15.41 1.05 29.19
C ILE A 28 -16.19 2.32 29.53
N VAL A 29 -15.50 3.42 29.84
CA VAL A 29 -16.14 4.72 30.13
C VAL A 29 -16.97 5.21 28.94
N VAL A 30 -16.41 5.17 27.72
CA VAL A 30 -17.12 5.53 26.49
C VAL A 30 -18.35 4.63 26.28
N SER A 31 -18.19 3.32 26.46
CA SER A 31 -19.27 2.34 26.29
C SER A 31 -20.39 2.56 27.31
N ILE A 32 -20.07 2.81 28.58
CA ILE A 32 -21.04 3.18 29.61
C ILE A 32 -21.73 4.49 29.24
N GLY A 33 -21.00 5.50 28.78
CA GLY A 33 -21.54 6.77 28.33
C GLY A 33 -22.55 6.62 27.18
N VAL A 34 -22.26 5.75 26.20
CA VAL A 34 -23.17 5.43 25.09
C VAL A 34 -24.44 4.74 25.61
N LEU A 35 -24.32 3.79 26.52
CA LEU A 35 -25.45 3.07 27.11
C LEU A 35 -26.33 4.00 27.96
N VAL A 36 -25.73 4.84 28.79
CA VAL A 36 -26.42 5.87 29.58
C VAL A 36 -27.11 6.86 28.66
N GLY A 37 -26.43 7.34 27.61
CA GLY A 37 -27.00 8.25 26.61
C GLY A 37 -28.19 7.65 25.85
N ALA A 38 -28.11 6.37 25.49
CA ALA A 38 -29.23 5.65 24.87
C ALA A 38 -30.44 5.57 25.83
N ARG A 39 -30.20 5.28 27.11
CA ARG A 39 -31.24 5.22 28.14
C ARG A 39 -31.87 6.58 28.44
N LEU A 40 -31.06 7.64 28.51
CA LEU A 40 -31.53 9.02 28.70
C LEU A 40 -32.39 9.51 27.54
N ARG A 41 -32.16 9.02 26.32
CA ARG A 41 -32.97 9.31 25.13
C ARG A 41 -34.26 8.47 25.05
N ARG A 42 -34.65 7.79 26.13
CA ARG A 42 -35.84 6.91 26.21
C ARG A 42 -35.94 5.88 25.09
N ARG A 43 -34.78 5.39 24.61
CA ARG A 43 -34.76 4.28 23.65
C ARG A 43 -35.33 3.01 24.27
N THR A 44 -35.85 2.12 23.43
CA THR A 44 -36.35 0.84 23.90
C THR A 44 -35.24 0.02 24.56
N PRO A 45 -35.55 -0.91 25.48
CA PRO A 45 -34.54 -1.76 26.10
C PRO A 45 -33.67 -2.52 25.08
N ARG A 46 -34.26 -2.92 23.95
CA ARG A 46 -33.56 -3.60 22.85
C ARG A 46 -32.55 -2.69 22.15
N GLU A 47 -32.93 -1.47 21.83
CA GLU A 47 -32.04 -0.46 21.22
C GLU A 47 -30.88 -0.04 22.13
N CYS A 48 -31.06 -0.15 23.46
CA CYS A 48 -29.98 0.09 24.42
C CYS A 48 -28.93 -1.03 24.41
N LEU A 49 -29.30 -2.26 24.00
CA LEU A 49 -28.41 -3.41 23.97
C LEU A 49 -27.65 -3.55 22.63
N GLU A 50 -28.14 -2.93 21.55
CA GLU A 50 -27.51 -2.98 20.21
C GLU A 50 -26.01 -2.60 20.19
N PRO A 51 -25.51 -1.62 20.98
CA PRO A 51 -24.09 -1.27 20.97
C PRO A 51 -23.19 -2.28 21.72
N ILE A 52 -23.76 -3.14 22.57
CA ILE A 52 -22.98 -3.99 23.49
C ILE A 52 -22.09 -5.00 22.74
N PRO A 53 -22.57 -5.75 21.74
CA PRO A 53 -21.72 -6.68 21.01
C PRO A 53 -20.50 -5.98 20.38
N PHE A 54 -20.70 -4.79 19.80
CA PHE A 54 -19.60 -4.01 19.24
C PHE A 54 -18.62 -3.54 20.32
N ALA A 55 -19.13 -3.05 21.46
CA ALA A 55 -18.31 -2.67 22.60
C ALA A 55 -17.45 -3.82 23.13
N LEU A 56 -18.02 -5.03 23.22
CA LEU A 56 -17.31 -6.24 23.62
C LEU A 56 -16.24 -6.66 22.62
N VAL A 57 -16.54 -6.61 21.31
CA VAL A 57 -15.55 -6.92 20.26
C VAL A 57 -14.37 -5.96 20.31
N VAL A 58 -14.63 -4.65 20.40
CA VAL A 58 -13.55 -3.65 20.52
C VAL A 58 -12.75 -3.85 21.81
N GLY A 59 -13.42 -4.15 22.93
CA GLY A 59 -12.76 -4.49 24.19
C GLY A 59 -11.85 -5.72 24.05
N ALA A 60 -12.33 -6.79 23.41
CA ALA A 60 -11.54 -7.99 23.15
C ALA A 60 -10.33 -7.70 22.25
N VAL A 61 -10.47 -6.86 21.22
CA VAL A 61 -9.35 -6.42 20.38
C VAL A 61 -8.31 -5.66 21.21
N ILE A 62 -8.74 -4.75 22.09
CA ILE A 62 -7.82 -3.98 22.96
C ILE A 62 -7.05 -4.91 23.91
N VAL A 63 -7.71 -5.95 24.43
CA VAL A 63 -7.12 -6.86 25.41
C VAL A 63 -6.20 -7.91 24.76
N PHE A 64 -6.64 -8.53 23.67
CA PHE A 64 -5.99 -9.73 23.12
C PHE A 64 -5.19 -9.46 21.85
N VAL A 65 -5.58 -8.46 21.04
CA VAL A 65 -5.00 -8.23 19.72
C VAL A 65 -3.96 -7.12 19.76
N LEU A 66 -4.30 -5.95 20.32
CA LEU A 66 -3.38 -4.81 20.33
C LEU A 66 -2.03 -5.09 21.03
N PRO A 67 -1.95 -5.81 22.17
CA PRO A 67 -0.67 -6.14 22.79
C PRO A 67 0.21 -7.04 21.92
N GLN A 68 -0.38 -7.86 21.05
CA GLN A 68 0.37 -8.74 20.15
C GLN A 68 0.97 -7.99 18.96
N ILE A 69 0.50 -6.76 18.69
CA ILE A 69 0.92 -5.92 17.55
C ILE A 69 1.92 -4.84 18.01
N GLU A 70 2.20 -4.73 19.31
CA GLU A 70 3.21 -3.80 19.81
C GLU A 70 4.59 -4.08 19.20
N GLU A 71 5.25 -3.00 18.77
CA GLU A 71 6.61 -3.11 18.28
C GLU A 71 7.56 -3.41 19.43
N ARG A 72 8.48 -4.33 19.16
CA ARG A 72 9.60 -4.62 20.04
C ARG A 72 10.84 -3.88 19.58
N GLY A 73 11.59 -3.39 20.56
CA GLY A 73 12.83 -2.66 20.36
C GLY A 73 14.00 -3.56 20.04
N LEU A 74 15.19 -2.97 20.09
CA LEU A 74 16.40 -3.62 19.62
C LEU A 74 16.84 -4.77 20.54
N HIS A 75 16.50 -4.67 21.84
CA HIS A 75 16.68 -5.69 22.87
C HIS A 75 15.37 -6.43 23.21
N ASP A 76 14.41 -6.44 22.28
CA ASP A 76 13.11 -7.10 22.44
C ASP A 76 12.19 -6.46 23.49
N GLU A 77 12.48 -5.21 23.90
CA GLU A 77 11.65 -4.44 24.83
C GLU A 77 10.37 -3.90 24.18
N PRO A 78 9.21 -3.91 24.84
CA PRO A 78 7.98 -3.38 24.27
C PRO A 78 8.06 -1.85 24.18
N LEU A 79 8.14 -1.33 22.95
CA LEU A 79 8.18 0.11 22.70
C LEU A 79 6.76 0.71 22.63
N GLY A 80 5.76 -0.11 22.32
CA GLY A 80 4.37 0.28 22.12
C GLY A 80 3.93 0.19 20.65
N LEU A 81 2.79 0.79 20.33
CA LEU A 81 2.20 0.68 18.98
C LEU A 81 2.64 1.84 18.08
N ALA A 82 3.34 1.52 17.01
CA ALA A 82 3.74 2.50 16.00
C ALA A 82 2.61 2.76 15.00
N ILE A 83 2.17 4.02 14.94
CA ILE A 83 1.25 4.46 13.89
C ILE A 83 2.06 4.80 12.65
N ARG A 84 2.07 3.86 11.71
CA ARG A 84 2.83 3.96 10.45
C ARG A 84 2.14 4.92 9.48
N GLY A 85 2.92 5.82 8.88
CA GLY A 85 2.42 6.78 7.90
C GLY A 85 1.79 6.11 6.68
N TYR A 86 2.33 4.96 6.25
CA TYR A 86 1.75 4.15 5.19
C TYR A 86 0.30 3.75 5.49
N GLY A 87 0.03 3.19 6.67
CA GLY A 87 -1.31 2.75 7.05
C GLY A 87 -2.31 3.90 7.13
N VAL A 88 -1.87 5.06 7.67
CA VAL A 88 -2.70 6.26 7.74
C VAL A 88 -3.06 6.76 6.34
N PHE A 89 -2.12 6.87 5.43
CA PHE A 89 -2.39 7.33 4.06
C PHE A 89 -3.17 6.32 3.22
N MET A 90 -3.02 5.02 3.48
CA MET A 90 -3.90 3.99 2.92
C MET A 90 -5.34 4.17 3.39
N LEU A 91 -5.57 4.42 4.68
CA LEU A 91 -6.90 4.71 5.21
C LEU A 91 -7.48 6.00 4.60
N VAL A 92 -6.69 7.06 4.53
CA VAL A 92 -7.08 8.31 3.85
C VAL A 92 -7.46 8.04 2.39
N GLY A 93 -6.70 7.21 1.67
CA GLY A 93 -7.01 6.82 0.30
C GLY A 93 -8.34 6.08 0.16
N VAL A 94 -8.62 5.12 1.06
CA VAL A 94 -9.91 4.41 1.09
C VAL A 94 -11.06 5.35 1.41
N VAL A 95 -10.93 6.16 2.46
CA VAL A 95 -11.96 7.14 2.87
C VAL A 95 -12.22 8.14 1.75
N ALA A 96 -11.17 8.71 1.15
CA ALA A 96 -11.30 9.64 0.04
C ALA A 96 -11.94 9.00 -1.20
N GLY A 97 -11.53 7.77 -1.55
CA GLY A 97 -12.10 7.02 -2.66
C GLY A 97 -13.59 6.73 -2.47
N VAL A 98 -13.99 6.26 -1.29
CA VAL A 98 -15.40 5.98 -0.94
C VAL A 98 -16.22 7.26 -0.87
N ALA A 99 -15.69 8.32 -0.24
CA ALA A 99 -16.36 9.62 -0.17
C ALA A 99 -16.58 10.20 -1.58
N LEU A 100 -15.58 10.11 -2.45
CA LEU A 100 -15.68 10.56 -3.84
C LEU A 100 -16.70 9.73 -4.64
N ALA A 101 -16.70 8.42 -4.45
CA ALA A 101 -17.67 7.52 -5.08
C ALA A 101 -19.09 7.85 -4.62
N GLY A 102 -19.29 8.07 -3.31
CA GLY A 102 -20.58 8.47 -2.73
C GLY A 102 -21.05 9.84 -3.21
N PHE A 103 -20.15 10.82 -3.29
CA PHE A 103 -20.45 12.14 -3.85
C PHE A 103 -20.94 12.05 -5.30
N ARG A 104 -20.26 11.25 -6.12
CA ARG A 104 -20.63 11.07 -7.53
C ARG A 104 -21.91 10.25 -7.66
N ALA A 105 -22.07 9.20 -6.84
CA ALA A 105 -23.25 8.36 -6.79
C ALA A 105 -24.53 9.18 -6.56
N ARG A 106 -24.50 10.12 -5.61
CA ARG A 106 -25.63 11.03 -5.34
C ARG A 106 -26.01 11.88 -6.55
N ARG A 107 -25.02 12.38 -7.31
CA ARG A 107 -25.28 13.17 -8.53
C ARG A 107 -25.93 12.36 -9.64
N VAL A 108 -25.76 11.06 -9.57
CA VAL A 108 -26.37 10.11 -10.48
C VAL A 108 -27.40 9.28 -9.72
N GLY A 109 -28.16 9.83 -8.78
CA GLY A 109 -29.33 9.14 -8.17
C GLY A 109 -29.07 7.75 -7.54
N LEU A 110 -27.83 7.38 -7.25
CA LEU A 110 -27.48 6.16 -6.51
C LEU A 110 -27.47 6.43 -5.03
N ASP A 111 -28.05 5.49 -4.30
CA ASP A 111 -28.03 5.53 -2.85
C ASP A 111 -26.64 5.23 -2.28
N LEU A 112 -26.30 5.88 -1.16
CA LEU A 112 -25.00 5.72 -0.51
C LEU A 112 -24.80 4.33 0.05
N ASP A 113 -25.86 3.66 0.49
CA ASP A 113 -25.76 2.31 1.05
C ASP A 113 -25.28 1.33 -0.01
N THR A 114 -25.60 1.59 -1.29
CA THR A 114 -25.07 0.82 -2.41
C THR A 114 -23.55 0.99 -2.54
N ILE A 115 -23.04 2.21 -2.38
CA ILE A 115 -21.60 2.50 -2.44
C ILE A 115 -20.88 1.90 -1.23
N PHE A 116 -21.41 2.06 -0.02
CA PHE A 116 -20.81 1.46 1.18
C PHE A 116 -20.83 -0.06 1.12
N SER A 117 -21.94 -0.67 0.68
CA SER A 117 -22.03 -2.12 0.47
C SER A 117 -21.00 -2.60 -0.57
N MET A 118 -20.87 -1.88 -1.68
CA MET A 118 -19.90 -2.23 -2.71
C MET A 118 -18.46 -2.08 -2.22
N ALA A 119 -18.14 -1.00 -1.50
CA ALA A 119 -16.83 -0.78 -0.90
C ALA A 119 -16.47 -1.90 0.09
N PHE A 120 -17.43 -2.34 0.91
CA PHE A 120 -17.25 -3.46 1.83
C PHE A 120 -16.99 -4.78 1.09
N TRP A 121 -17.75 -5.06 0.03
CA TRP A 121 -17.52 -6.23 -0.83
C TRP A 121 -16.13 -6.21 -1.48
N MET A 122 -15.72 -5.05 -2.00
CA MET A 122 -14.39 -4.85 -2.59
C MET A 122 -13.28 -5.05 -1.56
N PHE A 123 -13.45 -4.53 -0.36
CA PHE A 123 -12.47 -4.65 0.72
C PHE A 123 -12.27 -6.11 1.14
N LEU A 124 -13.36 -6.83 1.43
CA LEU A 124 -13.30 -8.24 1.84
C LEU A 124 -12.73 -9.13 0.73
N ALA A 125 -13.24 -8.98 -0.50
CA ALA A 125 -12.76 -9.78 -1.62
C ALA A 125 -11.33 -9.41 -2.04
N GLY A 126 -10.93 -8.15 -1.84
CA GLY A 126 -9.55 -7.70 -2.05
C GLY A 126 -8.59 -8.35 -1.06
N ILE A 127 -8.92 -8.38 0.23
CA ILE A 127 -8.10 -9.09 1.23
C ILE A 127 -8.04 -10.59 0.93
N ALA A 128 -9.19 -11.22 0.66
CA ALA A 128 -9.25 -12.63 0.32
C ALA A 128 -8.42 -12.94 -0.93
N GLY A 129 -8.60 -12.17 -2.01
CA GLY A 129 -7.86 -12.32 -3.26
C GLY A 129 -6.36 -12.11 -3.08
N ALA A 130 -5.94 -11.12 -2.28
CA ALA A 130 -4.54 -10.87 -1.98
C ALA A 130 -3.86 -12.05 -1.29
N ARG A 131 -4.57 -12.68 -0.34
CA ARG A 131 -4.08 -13.85 0.39
C ARG A 131 -4.07 -15.10 -0.49
N THR A 132 -5.14 -15.35 -1.24
CA THR A 132 -5.20 -16.48 -2.16
C THR A 132 -4.07 -16.42 -3.18
N PHE A 133 -3.81 -15.25 -3.76
CA PHE A 133 -2.75 -15.10 -4.75
C PHE A 133 -1.36 -15.29 -4.13
N TYR A 134 -1.12 -14.80 -2.91
CA TYR A 134 0.13 -15.06 -2.17
C TYR A 134 0.37 -16.56 -1.98
N VAL A 135 -0.65 -17.30 -1.54
CA VAL A 135 -0.56 -18.75 -1.33
C VAL A 135 -0.29 -19.50 -2.63
N VAL A 136 -0.86 -19.05 -3.74
CA VAL A 136 -0.63 -19.65 -5.07
C VAL A 136 0.80 -19.39 -5.54
N GLU A 137 1.29 -18.15 -5.37
CA GLU A 137 2.64 -17.75 -5.80
C GLU A 137 3.73 -18.46 -5.01
N TYR A 138 3.56 -18.62 -3.70
CA TYR A 138 4.52 -19.26 -2.79
C TYR A 138 4.09 -20.67 -2.39
N TRP A 139 3.35 -21.38 -3.25
CA TRP A 139 2.73 -22.68 -2.91
C TRP A 139 3.71 -23.71 -2.33
N ASP A 140 4.93 -23.73 -2.84
CA ASP A 140 5.97 -24.65 -2.38
C ASP A 140 6.39 -24.42 -0.92
N GLU A 141 6.28 -23.18 -0.41
CA GLU A 141 6.53 -22.85 1.00
C GLU A 141 5.37 -23.30 1.92
N PHE A 142 4.14 -23.32 1.39
CA PHE A 142 2.94 -23.68 2.13
C PHE A 142 2.62 -25.18 2.12
N ARG A 143 3.19 -25.95 1.17
CA ARG A 143 2.90 -27.37 1.00
C ARG A 143 3.46 -28.17 2.17
N ARG A 144 2.58 -28.56 3.11
CA ARG A 144 2.88 -29.52 4.18
C ARG A 144 2.45 -30.94 3.81
N PRO A 145 2.97 -31.99 4.50
CA PRO A 145 2.62 -33.38 4.22
C PRO A 145 1.13 -33.71 4.41
N THR A 146 0.40 -32.91 5.20
CA THR A 146 -1.01 -33.15 5.54
C THR A 146 -1.87 -31.94 5.18
N ILE A 147 -3.03 -32.18 4.58
CA ILE A 147 -3.98 -31.13 4.15
C ILE A 147 -4.41 -30.22 5.30
N ALA A 148 -4.62 -30.76 6.51
CA ALA A 148 -4.98 -29.98 7.69
C ALA A 148 -3.87 -29.01 8.14
N ALA A 149 -2.60 -29.43 8.04
CA ALA A 149 -1.45 -28.57 8.36
C ALA A 149 -1.29 -27.47 7.30
N THR A 150 -1.48 -27.81 6.01
CA THR A 150 -1.47 -26.84 4.92
C THR A 150 -2.58 -25.79 5.08
N LEU A 151 -3.81 -26.21 5.43
CA LEU A 151 -4.92 -25.29 5.72
C LEU A 151 -4.64 -24.39 6.92
N GLY A 152 -4.02 -24.93 7.98
CA GLY A 152 -3.59 -24.15 9.14
C GLY A 152 -2.62 -23.02 8.77
N GLU A 153 -1.61 -23.30 7.95
CA GLU A 153 -0.62 -22.31 7.48
C GLU A 153 -1.25 -21.29 6.52
N ILE A 154 -2.14 -21.72 5.63
CA ILE A 154 -2.89 -20.82 4.74
C ILE A 154 -3.70 -19.80 5.56
N LEU A 155 -4.33 -20.24 6.65
CA LEU A 155 -5.15 -19.43 7.54
C LEU A 155 -4.35 -18.57 8.54
N ARG A 156 -3.04 -18.77 8.69
CA ARG A 156 -2.16 -17.87 9.47
C ARG A 156 -1.88 -16.58 8.68
N PHE A 157 -2.90 -15.74 8.55
CA PHE A 157 -2.82 -14.45 7.84
C PHE A 157 -2.07 -13.35 8.62
N THR A 158 -1.71 -13.62 9.89
CA THR A 158 -1.08 -12.65 10.80
C THR A 158 0.42 -12.48 10.59
N GLU A 159 1.08 -13.39 9.87
CA GLU A 159 2.54 -13.36 9.63
C GLU A 159 2.93 -12.49 8.42
N GLY A 160 1.96 -11.83 7.77
CA GLY A 160 2.16 -11.11 6.52
C GLY A 160 1.90 -11.96 5.28
N GLY A 161 2.25 -11.46 4.10
CA GLY A 161 2.07 -12.16 2.83
C GLY A 161 0.73 -11.87 2.15
N LEU A 162 0.64 -10.67 1.56
CA LEU A 162 -0.47 -10.23 0.72
C LEU A 162 0.07 -9.72 -0.60
N VAL A 163 -0.41 -10.28 -1.71
CA VAL A 163 -0.02 -9.83 -3.06
C VAL A 163 -1.03 -8.80 -3.55
N VAL A 164 -0.54 -7.61 -3.87
CA VAL A 164 -1.40 -6.49 -4.30
C VAL A 164 -2.19 -6.86 -5.57
N TYR A 165 -1.62 -7.62 -6.49
CA TYR A 165 -2.29 -8.08 -7.71
C TYR A 165 -3.52 -8.95 -7.41
N GLY A 166 -3.41 -9.86 -6.43
CA GLY A 166 -4.54 -10.65 -5.95
C GLY A 166 -5.67 -9.77 -5.38
N SER A 167 -5.33 -8.68 -4.70
CA SER A 167 -6.32 -7.73 -4.18
C SER A 167 -7.10 -7.04 -5.29
N ALA A 168 -6.43 -6.64 -6.37
CA ALA A 168 -7.06 -5.96 -7.49
C ALA A 168 -8.02 -6.89 -8.24
N LEU A 169 -7.61 -8.13 -8.49
CA LEU A 169 -8.46 -9.14 -9.14
C LEU A 169 -9.67 -9.51 -8.27
N GLY A 170 -9.46 -9.73 -6.97
CA GLY A 170 -10.53 -10.03 -6.03
C GLY A 170 -11.55 -8.90 -5.92
N ALA A 171 -11.08 -7.65 -5.79
CA ALA A 171 -11.95 -6.48 -5.76
C ALA A 171 -12.71 -6.27 -7.08
N LEU A 172 -12.05 -6.45 -8.24
CA LEU A 172 -12.70 -6.35 -9.55
C LEU A 172 -13.80 -7.40 -9.70
N GLY A 173 -13.51 -8.66 -9.35
CA GLY A 173 -14.50 -9.74 -9.35
C GLY A 173 -15.70 -9.43 -8.44
N ALA A 174 -15.46 -8.90 -7.25
CA ALA A 174 -16.52 -8.49 -6.33
C ALA A 174 -17.40 -7.37 -6.90
N VAL A 175 -16.83 -6.35 -7.56
CA VAL A 175 -17.61 -5.30 -8.23
C VAL A 175 -18.48 -5.91 -9.33
N VAL A 176 -17.92 -6.80 -10.15
CA VAL A 176 -18.67 -7.45 -11.25
C VAL A 176 -19.84 -8.26 -10.69
N VAL A 177 -19.59 -9.09 -9.68
CA VAL A 177 -20.64 -9.92 -9.04
C VAL A 177 -21.68 -9.04 -8.35
N PHE A 178 -21.25 -8.02 -7.60
CA PHE A 178 -22.16 -7.13 -6.88
C PHE A 178 -23.06 -6.35 -7.84
N ALA A 179 -22.47 -5.75 -8.88
CA ALA A 179 -23.21 -5.01 -9.89
C ALA A 179 -24.17 -5.93 -10.65
N ALA A 180 -23.77 -7.17 -11.00
CA ALA A 180 -24.66 -8.14 -11.61
C ALA A 180 -25.84 -8.49 -10.69
N ARG A 181 -25.59 -8.76 -9.40
CA ARG A 181 -26.65 -9.08 -8.41
C ARG A 181 -27.61 -7.92 -8.18
N ARG A 182 -27.11 -6.68 -8.19
CA ARG A 182 -27.91 -5.45 -8.03
C ARG A 182 -28.46 -4.92 -9.36
N ARG A 183 -28.23 -5.62 -10.48
CA ARG A 183 -28.62 -5.22 -11.84
C ARG A 183 -28.12 -3.82 -12.22
N LEU A 184 -26.96 -3.44 -11.72
CA LEU A 184 -26.30 -2.19 -12.06
C LEU A 184 -25.58 -2.32 -13.42
N PRO A 185 -25.62 -1.28 -14.27
CA PRO A 185 -24.87 -1.27 -15.53
C PRO A 185 -23.36 -1.26 -15.23
N LEU A 186 -22.67 -2.36 -15.54
CA LEU A 186 -21.24 -2.54 -15.26
C LEU A 186 -20.35 -1.42 -15.82
N LEU A 187 -20.60 -0.99 -17.07
CA LEU A 187 -19.79 0.05 -17.73
C LEU A 187 -19.95 1.42 -17.05
N ALA A 188 -21.18 1.82 -16.71
CA ALA A 188 -21.43 3.06 -15.99
C ALA A 188 -20.94 3.00 -14.54
N THR A 189 -21.02 1.83 -13.90
CA THR A 189 -20.46 1.60 -12.55
C THR A 189 -18.94 1.75 -12.58
N GLY A 190 -18.27 1.21 -13.61
CA GLY A 190 -16.84 1.43 -13.82
C GLY A 190 -16.50 2.91 -13.98
N ASP A 191 -17.24 3.64 -14.83
CA ASP A 191 -17.03 5.08 -15.03
C ASP A 191 -17.25 5.91 -13.75
N LEU A 192 -18.19 5.48 -12.91
CA LEU A 192 -18.44 6.09 -11.61
C LEU A 192 -17.23 5.94 -10.68
N LEU A 193 -16.63 4.74 -10.65
CA LEU A 193 -15.55 4.35 -9.74
C LEU A 193 -14.15 4.76 -10.21
N ALA A 194 -13.91 4.94 -11.50
CA ALA A 194 -12.59 5.24 -12.06
C ALA A 194 -11.81 6.35 -11.33
N PRO A 195 -12.37 7.55 -11.08
CA PRO A 195 -11.64 8.59 -10.34
C PRO A 195 -11.41 8.24 -8.86
N SER A 196 -12.32 7.48 -8.24
CA SER A 196 -12.15 7.01 -6.86
C SER A 196 -10.99 6.02 -6.73
N LEU A 197 -10.81 5.14 -7.72
CA LEU A 197 -9.66 4.22 -7.78
C LEU A 197 -8.34 5.01 -7.90
N ALA A 198 -8.31 6.03 -8.76
CA ALA A 198 -7.15 6.89 -8.96
C ALA A 198 -6.78 7.68 -7.68
N ILE A 199 -7.77 8.20 -6.94
CA ILE A 199 -7.54 8.88 -5.67
C ILE A 199 -6.98 7.92 -4.61
N GLY A 200 -7.53 6.71 -4.51
CA GLY A 200 -6.99 5.68 -3.60
C GLY A 200 -5.51 5.40 -3.89
N LEU A 201 -5.15 5.26 -5.17
CA LEU A 201 -3.77 5.09 -5.61
C LEU A 201 -2.90 6.30 -5.26
N ALA A 202 -3.39 7.52 -5.44
CA ALA A 202 -2.64 8.75 -5.19
C ALA A 202 -2.19 8.85 -3.73
N PHE A 203 -3.11 8.63 -2.79
CA PHE A 203 -2.80 8.62 -1.35
C PHE A 203 -1.97 7.40 -0.94
N GLY A 204 -2.22 6.22 -1.51
CA GLY A 204 -1.38 5.04 -1.27
C GLY A 204 0.09 5.28 -1.62
N ARG A 205 0.36 6.01 -2.71
CA ARG A 205 1.73 6.38 -3.12
C ARG A 205 2.36 7.44 -2.21
N ILE A 206 1.58 8.33 -1.61
CA ILE A 206 2.08 9.20 -0.52
C ILE A 206 2.48 8.36 0.69
N GLY A 207 1.71 7.33 1.02
CA GLY A 207 2.09 6.35 2.03
C GLY A 207 3.45 5.69 1.75
N CYS A 208 3.75 5.35 0.49
CA CYS A 208 5.05 4.79 0.10
C CYS A 208 6.21 5.77 0.34
N ILE A 209 6.01 7.09 0.17
CA ILE A 209 7.02 8.12 0.47
C ILE A 209 7.42 8.03 1.95
N LEU A 210 6.43 8.00 2.85
CA LEU A 210 6.67 7.94 4.29
C LEU A 210 7.34 6.64 4.69
N ASN A 211 6.95 5.53 4.06
CA ASN A 211 7.55 4.22 4.32
C ASN A 211 8.98 4.07 3.77
N GLY A 212 9.36 4.93 2.82
CA GLY A 212 10.64 4.82 2.11
C GLY A 212 10.72 3.58 1.20
N CYS A 213 9.60 3.11 0.65
CA CYS A 213 9.58 2.02 -0.34
C CYS A 213 9.27 2.55 -1.75
N CYS A 214 9.51 1.73 -2.78
CA CYS A 214 9.20 2.08 -4.18
C CYS A 214 9.99 3.27 -4.73
N PHE A 215 11.26 3.38 -4.37
CA PHE A 215 12.15 4.47 -4.79
C PHE A 215 12.87 4.15 -6.11
N GLY A 216 13.35 5.20 -6.78
CA GLY A 216 14.04 5.09 -8.06
C GLY A 216 15.54 4.89 -7.95
N GLY A 217 16.20 4.82 -9.10
CA GLY A 217 17.66 4.82 -9.19
C GLY A 217 18.31 6.08 -8.61
N LEU A 218 19.65 6.08 -8.52
CA LEU A 218 20.42 7.25 -8.13
C LEU A 218 20.11 8.41 -9.07
N ALA A 219 19.79 9.58 -8.50
CA ALA A 219 19.48 10.77 -9.28
C ALA A 219 20.76 11.62 -9.45
N GLU A 220 21.48 11.40 -10.54
CA GLU A 220 22.69 12.15 -10.91
C GLU A 220 22.35 13.27 -11.90
N GLY A 221 22.97 14.45 -11.79
CA GLY A 221 22.87 15.50 -12.84
C GLY A 221 21.71 16.49 -12.75
N GLY A 222 21.25 16.87 -11.56
CA GLY A 222 20.31 17.99 -11.37
C GLY A 222 18.82 17.64 -11.51
N TRP A 223 18.48 16.37 -11.64
CA TRP A 223 17.10 15.89 -11.62
C TRP A 223 16.47 16.04 -10.22
N PRO A 224 15.13 16.11 -10.13
CA PRO A 224 14.43 16.01 -8.84
C PRO A 224 14.87 14.75 -8.10
N SER A 225 15.31 14.93 -6.86
CA SER A 225 15.91 13.88 -6.06
C SER A 225 15.46 13.97 -4.60
N GLN A 226 15.54 12.84 -3.91
CA GLN A 226 15.24 12.73 -2.49
C GLN A 226 16.27 11.84 -1.82
N ALA A 227 16.73 12.26 -0.63
CA ALA A 227 17.56 11.44 0.25
C ALA A 227 16.72 10.95 1.43
N PHE A 228 17.05 9.76 1.92
CA PHE A 228 16.34 9.13 3.03
C PHE A 228 17.26 8.97 4.24
N PRO A 229 16.71 9.04 5.47
CA PRO A 229 17.51 8.94 6.68
C PRO A 229 18.10 7.55 6.88
N PHE A 230 19.12 7.48 7.74
CA PHE A 230 19.69 6.25 8.25
C PHE A 230 18.61 5.22 8.66
N GLY A 231 18.84 3.96 8.30
CA GLY A 231 17.93 2.84 8.60
C GLY A 231 16.72 2.71 7.66
N SER A 232 16.49 3.66 6.76
CA SER A 232 15.45 3.53 5.73
C SER A 232 15.79 2.45 4.68
N PRO A 233 14.80 1.84 4.00
CA PRO A 233 15.05 0.86 2.95
C PRO A 233 16.06 1.29 1.87
N PRO A 234 15.97 2.51 1.27
CA PRO A 234 16.97 2.99 0.30
C PRO A 234 18.35 3.18 0.91
N TYR A 235 18.45 3.64 2.15
CA TYR A 235 19.72 3.73 2.85
C TYR A 235 20.36 2.34 2.98
N ILE A 236 19.60 1.36 3.46
CA ILE A 236 20.06 -0.01 3.66
C ILE A 236 20.46 -0.65 2.32
N GLN A 237 19.65 -0.49 1.27
CA GLN A 237 19.98 -1.03 -0.05
C GLN A 237 21.26 -0.42 -0.61
N GLN A 238 21.45 0.89 -0.48
CA GLN A 238 22.68 1.56 -0.93
C GLN A 238 23.89 1.16 -0.10
N PHE A 239 23.71 0.94 1.21
CA PHE A 239 24.75 0.43 2.08
C PHE A 239 25.18 -0.97 1.66
N GLN A 240 24.22 -1.89 1.49
CA GLN A 240 24.48 -3.27 1.10
C GLN A 240 25.14 -3.40 -0.27
N SER A 241 24.76 -2.53 -1.21
CA SER A 241 25.35 -2.51 -2.56
C SER A 241 26.67 -1.74 -2.66
N GLY A 242 27.18 -1.15 -1.58
CA GLY A 242 28.36 -0.26 -1.60
C GLY A 242 28.12 1.12 -2.22
N ARG A 243 26.95 1.34 -2.85
CA ARG A 243 26.58 2.61 -3.49
C ARG A 243 26.58 3.79 -2.53
N LEU A 244 26.26 3.57 -1.26
CA LEU A 244 26.29 4.58 -0.20
C LEU A 244 27.70 5.18 -0.03
N LEU A 245 28.72 4.34 -0.17
CA LEU A 245 30.13 4.73 -0.10
C LEU A 245 30.65 5.31 -1.42
N GLY A 246 29.81 5.37 -2.46
CA GLY A 246 30.22 5.78 -3.80
C GLY A 246 30.87 4.67 -4.62
N LEU A 247 30.69 3.41 -4.23
CA LEU A 247 31.27 2.25 -4.91
C LEU A 247 30.25 1.53 -5.80
N LYS A 248 30.72 1.08 -6.96
CA LYS A 248 30.10 -0.01 -7.71
C LYS A 248 31.08 -1.18 -7.73
N LEU A 249 30.65 -2.31 -7.16
CA LEU A 249 31.43 -3.53 -7.07
C LEU A 249 30.80 -4.58 -7.98
N GLU A 250 31.63 -5.27 -8.76
CA GLU A 250 31.22 -6.43 -9.55
C GLU A 250 32.13 -7.61 -9.22
N TYR A 251 31.56 -8.80 -9.14
CA TYR A 251 32.32 -10.01 -8.86
C TYR A 251 32.83 -10.62 -10.17
N ASP A 252 34.15 -10.65 -10.33
CA ASP A 252 34.82 -11.36 -11.41
C ASP A 252 34.95 -12.84 -11.03
N ALA A 253 34.06 -13.67 -11.59
CA ALA A 253 34.04 -15.10 -11.34
C ALA A 253 35.29 -15.83 -11.87
N ALA A 254 35.97 -15.30 -12.90
CA ALA A 254 37.18 -15.91 -13.44
C ALA A 254 38.38 -15.69 -12.52
N ARG A 255 38.43 -14.55 -11.83
CA ARG A 255 39.51 -14.19 -10.90
C ARG A 255 39.16 -14.43 -9.43
N LEU A 256 37.93 -14.86 -9.15
CA LEU A 256 37.37 -15.06 -7.80
C LEU A 256 37.54 -13.83 -6.90
N ARG A 257 37.26 -12.65 -7.45
CA ARG A 257 37.51 -11.36 -6.78
C ARG A 257 36.43 -10.33 -7.08
N TRP A 258 36.26 -9.42 -6.13
CA TRP A 258 35.46 -8.22 -6.33
C TRP A 258 36.31 -7.11 -6.94
N ILE A 259 35.78 -6.43 -7.95
CA ILE A 259 36.46 -5.31 -8.61
C ILE A 259 35.64 -4.04 -8.41
N ALA A 260 36.29 -2.96 -7.99
CA ALA A 260 35.70 -1.63 -8.01
C ALA A 260 35.60 -1.12 -9.45
N THR A 261 34.44 -1.34 -10.08
CA THR A 261 34.19 -0.94 -11.47
C THR A 261 33.88 0.54 -11.62
N ARG A 262 33.42 1.19 -10.54
CA ARG A 262 33.24 2.64 -10.48
C ARG A 262 33.47 3.16 -9.06
N VAL A 263 34.18 4.28 -8.95
CA VAL A 263 34.36 5.02 -7.69
C VAL A 263 33.97 6.48 -7.91
N VAL A 264 32.96 6.94 -7.17
CA VAL A 264 32.50 8.33 -7.28
C VAL A 264 33.53 9.29 -6.65
N PRO A 265 33.99 10.33 -7.36
CA PRO A 265 34.92 11.32 -6.81
C PRO A 265 34.35 12.01 -5.56
N GLY A 266 35.18 12.23 -4.54
CA GLY A 266 34.78 12.87 -3.28
C GLY A 266 33.79 12.05 -2.43
N SER A 267 33.63 10.75 -2.72
CA SER A 267 32.82 9.85 -1.91
C SER A 267 33.62 9.27 -0.72
N PRO A 268 32.94 8.69 0.30
CA PRO A 268 33.62 8.03 1.42
C PRO A 268 34.60 6.92 1.02
N ALA A 269 34.46 6.37 -0.20
CA ALA A 269 35.42 5.45 -0.78
C ALA A 269 36.65 6.12 -1.37
N ALA A 270 36.46 7.20 -2.13
CA ALA A 270 37.56 7.98 -2.66
C ALA A 270 38.42 8.60 -1.54
N GLU A 271 37.81 9.01 -0.42
CA GLU A 271 38.50 9.52 0.77
C GLU A 271 39.44 8.48 1.42
N ARG A 272 39.16 7.19 1.24
CA ARG A 272 40.02 6.08 1.67
C ARG A 272 40.94 5.58 0.56
N HIS A 273 41.12 6.37 -0.50
CA HIS A 273 41.99 6.09 -1.64
C HIS A 273 41.62 4.83 -2.43
N VAL A 274 40.35 4.42 -2.43
CA VAL A 274 39.87 3.39 -3.36
C VAL A 274 39.85 3.97 -4.76
N VAL A 275 40.41 3.24 -5.72
CA VAL A 275 40.43 3.64 -7.14
C VAL A 275 39.71 2.61 -8.01
N GLU A 276 39.26 3.05 -9.19
CA GLU A 276 38.67 2.16 -10.17
C GLU A 276 39.69 1.10 -10.62
N GLY A 277 39.25 -0.15 -10.69
CA GLY A 277 40.11 -1.30 -10.99
C GLY A 277 40.71 -1.98 -9.76
N ASP A 278 40.59 -1.42 -8.55
CA ASP A 278 41.01 -2.08 -7.32
C ASP A 278 40.29 -3.42 -7.15
N ALA A 279 41.04 -4.44 -6.73
CA ALA A 279 40.55 -5.81 -6.56
C ALA A 279 40.60 -6.24 -5.09
N PHE A 280 39.49 -6.81 -4.63
CA PHE A 280 39.25 -7.24 -3.25
C PHE A 280 38.94 -8.74 -3.22
N GLU A 281 39.42 -9.43 -2.19
CA GLU A 281 39.20 -10.88 -2.04
C GLU A 281 37.83 -11.16 -1.43
N ALA A 282 37.38 -10.30 -0.51
CA ALA A 282 36.06 -10.38 0.07
C ALA A 282 35.46 -8.99 0.32
N VAL A 283 34.13 -8.95 0.33
CA VAL A 283 33.33 -7.78 0.71
C VAL A 283 32.43 -8.23 1.85
N ILE A 284 32.75 -7.79 3.07
CA ILE A 284 31.98 -8.14 4.27
C ILE A 284 31.11 -6.95 4.63
N VAL A 285 29.80 -7.16 4.62
CA VAL A 285 28.81 -6.12 4.90
C VAL A 285 27.94 -6.59 6.06
N ALA A 286 27.84 -5.75 7.09
CA ALA A 286 26.96 -5.99 8.22
C ALA A 286 25.51 -6.15 7.76
N THR A 287 24.77 -7.03 8.44
CA THR A 287 23.33 -7.13 8.24
C THR A 287 22.64 -5.80 8.65
N PRO A 288 21.43 -5.52 8.14
CA PRO A 288 20.71 -4.31 8.54
C PRO A 288 20.56 -4.17 10.06
N ARG A 289 20.30 -5.28 10.76
CA ARG A 289 20.20 -5.29 12.23
C ARG A 289 21.54 -4.95 12.90
N GLU A 290 22.64 -5.55 12.45
CA GLU A 290 23.97 -5.26 12.99
C GLU A 290 24.39 -3.81 12.75
N LEU A 291 24.05 -3.23 11.60
CA LEU A 291 24.32 -1.83 11.31
C LEU A 291 23.57 -0.90 12.27
N LEU A 292 22.29 -1.17 12.51
CA LEU A 292 21.47 -0.39 13.46
C LEU A 292 22.03 -0.49 14.89
N LEU A 293 22.38 -1.70 15.33
CA LEU A 293 23.02 -1.96 16.63
C LEU A 293 24.36 -1.25 16.76
N ALA A 294 25.22 -1.36 15.74
CA ALA A 294 26.51 -0.70 15.72
C ALA A 294 26.36 0.81 15.85
N ARG A 295 25.43 1.43 15.12
CA ARG A 295 25.21 2.89 15.21
C ARG A 295 24.68 3.32 16.59
N ALA A 296 23.88 2.49 17.26
CA ALA A 296 23.28 2.81 18.55
C ALA A 296 24.22 2.57 19.73
N GLU A 297 24.97 1.47 19.74
CA GLU A 297 25.68 0.97 20.93
C GLU A 297 27.20 0.97 20.78
N ASN A 298 27.71 0.71 19.58
CA ASN A 298 29.16 0.64 19.32
C ASN A 298 29.51 1.31 17.98
N PRO A 299 29.51 2.66 17.92
CA PRO A 299 29.68 3.38 16.65
C PRO A 299 31.04 3.13 15.97
N THR A 300 32.03 2.65 16.73
CA THR A 300 33.36 2.28 16.24
C THR A 300 33.43 0.89 15.60
N ARG A 301 32.37 0.08 15.71
CA ARG A 301 32.32 -1.24 15.07
C ARG A 301 32.35 -1.10 13.55
N ASP A 302 33.23 -1.86 12.92
CA ASP A 302 33.30 -2.02 11.47
C ASP A 302 32.03 -2.67 10.95
N VAL A 303 31.43 -2.06 9.92
CA VAL A 303 30.17 -2.51 9.32
C VAL A 303 30.28 -2.74 7.82
N PHE A 304 31.29 -2.19 7.17
CA PHE A 304 31.60 -2.44 5.77
C PHE A 304 33.11 -2.63 5.62
N ILE A 305 33.54 -3.76 5.08
CA ILE A 305 34.95 -4.14 4.99
C ILE A 305 35.23 -4.64 3.58
N LEU A 306 36.25 -4.06 2.96
CA LEU A 306 36.86 -4.55 1.73
C LEU A 306 38.19 -5.23 2.09
N GLU A 307 38.24 -6.54 1.96
CA GLU A 307 39.44 -7.32 2.28
C GLU A 307 40.38 -7.41 1.09
N THR A 308 41.67 -7.27 1.37
CA THR A 308 42.75 -7.46 0.38
C THR A 308 43.67 -8.58 0.84
N ARG A 309 44.59 -9.04 -0.03
CA ARG A 309 45.61 -10.05 0.28
C ARG A 309 46.44 -9.78 1.55
N SER A 310 46.54 -8.53 1.97
CA SER A 310 47.19 -8.14 3.22
C SER A 310 46.15 -7.51 4.14
N ILE A 311 46.01 -8.05 5.34
CA ILE A 311 45.08 -7.54 6.37
C ILE A 311 45.33 -6.06 6.65
N ASP A 312 46.60 -5.62 6.63
CA ASP A 312 47.00 -4.23 6.87
C ASP A 312 46.58 -3.26 5.76
N ARG A 313 46.16 -3.77 4.59
CA ARG A 313 45.60 -2.98 3.49
C ARG A 313 44.08 -3.08 3.37
N SER A 314 43.41 -3.80 4.28
CA SER A 314 41.95 -3.87 4.29
C SER A 314 41.33 -2.49 4.55
N ILE A 315 40.28 -2.17 3.79
CA ILE A 315 39.61 -0.86 3.87
C ILE A 315 38.32 -1.03 4.65
N ARG A 316 38.15 -0.24 5.71
CA ARG A 316 37.07 -0.43 6.70
C ARG A 316 36.30 0.86 6.96
N TRP A 317 34.98 0.73 6.99
CA TRP A 317 34.06 1.76 7.46
C TRP A 317 33.35 1.29 8.71
N ASN A 318 33.49 2.08 9.78
CA ASN A 318 32.72 1.91 11.00
C ASN A 318 31.38 2.64 10.91
N ALA A 319 30.45 2.25 11.79
CA ALA A 319 29.10 2.78 11.78
C ALA A 319 29.06 4.31 11.95
N ALA A 320 29.97 4.91 12.72
CA ALA A 320 30.08 6.36 12.91
C ALA A 320 30.48 7.11 11.62
N SER A 321 31.39 6.53 10.84
CA SER A 321 31.94 7.12 9.62
C SER A 321 30.99 7.13 8.42
N LEU A 322 29.86 6.43 8.53
CA LEU A 322 28.86 6.41 7.46
C LEU A 322 28.07 7.73 7.40
N PRO A 323 27.67 8.16 6.18
CA PRO A 323 26.77 9.29 6.01
C PRO A 323 25.45 9.11 6.80
N SER A 324 24.85 10.21 7.26
CA SER A 324 23.57 10.18 7.99
C SER A 324 22.34 9.96 7.09
N MET A 325 22.51 10.17 5.79
CA MET A 325 21.47 10.10 4.76
C MET A 325 21.93 9.22 3.60
N SER A 326 20.97 8.63 2.90
CA SER A 326 21.24 7.92 1.64
C SER A 326 21.72 8.90 0.58
N ARG A 327 22.41 8.40 -0.44
CA ARG A 327 22.61 9.16 -1.66
C ARG A 327 21.24 9.49 -2.30
N PRO A 328 21.13 10.63 -3.00
CA PRO A 328 19.88 11.04 -3.60
C PRO A 328 19.37 10.04 -4.65
N VAL A 329 18.10 9.69 -4.55
CA VAL A 329 17.39 8.81 -5.50
C VAL A 329 16.23 9.54 -6.15
N HIS A 330 15.78 9.04 -7.31
CA HIS A 330 14.58 9.56 -7.93
C HIS A 330 13.34 9.30 -7.04
N PRO A 331 12.53 10.34 -6.74
CA PRO A 331 11.33 10.20 -5.92
C PRO A 331 10.16 9.65 -6.74
N THR A 332 10.29 8.42 -7.24
CA THR A 332 9.30 7.73 -8.09
C THR A 332 7.92 7.64 -7.42
N GLN A 333 7.85 7.68 -6.09
CA GLN A 333 6.60 7.72 -5.34
C GLN A 333 5.85 9.05 -5.53
N ILE A 334 6.58 10.18 -5.59
CA ILE A 334 6.00 11.49 -5.89
C ILE A 334 5.46 11.48 -7.32
N TYR A 335 6.26 10.99 -8.27
CA TYR A 335 5.83 10.86 -9.67
C TYR A 335 4.56 10.01 -9.79
N ALA A 336 4.51 8.87 -9.07
CA ALA A 336 3.34 8.00 -9.04
C ALA A 336 2.10 8.68 -8.43
N SER A 337 2.26 9.42 -7.34
CA SER A 337 1.16 10.13 -6.68
C SER A 337 0.61 11.26 -7.57
N LEU A 338 1.49 12.07 -8.16
CA LEU A 338 1.11 13.12 -9.11
C LEU A 338 0.39 12.54 -10.33
N ASN A 339 0.92 11.45 -10.90
CA ASN A 339 0.29 10.74 -12.01
C ASN A 339 -1.12 10.22 -11.63
N ALA A 340 -1.27 9.69 -10.42
CA ALA A 340 -2.56 9.20 -9.95
C ALA A 340 -3.57 10.34 -9.68
N PHE A 341 -3.15 11.48 -9.15
CA PHE A 341 -4.00 12.68 -9.06
C PHE A 341 -4.38 13.22 -10.43
N LEU A 342 -3.44 13.26 -11.37
CA LEU A 342 -3.70 13.65 -12.76
C LEU A 342 -4.73 12.70 -13.39
N LEU A 343 -4.58 11.40 -13.18
CA LEU A 343 -5.51 10.40 -13.69
C LEU A 343 -6.90 10.51 -13.05
N ALA A 344 -6.96 10.82 -11.75
CA ALA A 344 -8.21 11.14 -11.07
C ALA A 344 -8.88 12.37 -11.70
N GLY A 345 -8.11 13.42 -11.97
CA GLY A 345 -8.60 14.63 -12.66
C GLY A 345 -9.10 14.34 -14.07
N ILE A 346 -8.32 13.61 -14.88
CA ILE A 346 -8.71 13.22 -16.25
C ILE A 346 -10.01 12.42 -16.24
N THR A 347 -10.09 11.36 -15.45
CA THR A 347 -11.29 10.50 -15.38
C THR A 347 -12.48 11.22 -14.76
N TRP A 348 -12.24 12.15 -13.84
CA TRP A 348 -13.27 13.04 -13.29
C TRP A 348 -13.86 13.96 -14.35
N LEU A 349 -13.01 14.65 -15.12
CA LEU A 349 -13.40 15.61 -16.16
C LEU A 349 -14.01 14.92 -17.38
N LEU A 350 -13.56 13.70 -17.70
CA LEU A 350 -14.15 12.88 -18.76
C LEU A 350 -15.57 12.41 -18.43
N PHE A 351 -15.87 12.19 -17.15
CA PHE A 351 -17.15 11.63 -16.74
C PHE A 351 -18.41 12.41 -17.18
N PRO A 352 -18.48 13.75 -17.04
CA PRO A 352 -19.64 14.51 -17.50
C PRO A 352 -19.73 14.65 -19.03
N VAL A 353 -18.60 14.58 -19.75
CA VAL A 353 -18.54 14.82 -21.21
C VAL A 353 -18.52 13.54 -22.05
N ARG A 354 -18.40 12.37 -21.42
CA ARG A 354 -18.38 11.08 -22.09
C ARG A 354 -19.67 10.86 -22.88
N ARG A 355 -19.54 10.30 -24.08
CA ARG A 355 -20.69 9.95 -24.93
C ARG A 355 -21.20 8.53 -24.72
N LEU A 356 -20.34 7.65 -24.19
CA LEU A 356 -20.61 6.23 -23.98
C LEU A 356 -20.30 5.83 -22.54
N ASP A 357 -21.01 4.84 -22.03
CA ASP A 357 -20.64 4.18 -20.77
C ASP A 357 -19.38 3.33 -20.96
N GLY A 358 -18.48 3.38 -19.97
CA GLY A 358 -17.22 2.64 -19.92
C GLY A 358 -15.99 3.45 -20.38
N VAL A 359 -16.18 4.67 -20.87
CA VAL A 359 -15.10 5.50 -21.43
C VAL A 359 -14.11 5.97 -20.35
N ALA A 360 -14.61 6.43 -19.20
CA ALA A 360 -13.74 6.91 -18.12
C ALA A 360 -12.98 5.74 -17.47
N PHE A 361 -13.64 4.58 -17.32
CA PHE A 361 -13.01 3.36 -16.87
C PHE A 361 -11.95 2.86 -17.85
N ALA A 362 -12.25 2.83 -19.15
CA ALA A 362 -11.31 2.44 -20.18
C ALA A 362 -10.10 3.38 -20.24
N ALA A 363 -10.32 4.70 -20.13
CA ALA A 363 -9.26 5.69 -20.08
C ALA A 363 -8.33 5.46 -18.87
N PHE A 364 -8.88 5.16 -17.69
CA PHE A 364 -8.08 4.79 -16.51
C PHE A 364 -7.16 3.61 -16.80
N PHE A 365 -7.72 2.50 -17.29
CA PHE A 365 -6.98 1.26 -17.58
C PHE A 365 -6.12 1.33 -18.85
N THR A 366 -6.19 2.42 -19.61
CA THR A 366 -5.27 2.70 -20.72
C THR A 366 -4.08 3.54 -20.24
N LEU A 367 -4.35 4.65 -19.55
CA LEU A 367 -3.32 5.61 -19.15
C LEU A 367 -2.48 5.13 -17.97
N TYR A 368 -3.10 4.44 -16.99
CA TYR A 368 -2.37 3.96 -15.81
C TYR A 368 -1.27 2.94 -16.16
N PRO A 369 -1.52 1.85 -16.92
CA PRO A 369 -0.47 0.89 -17.23
C PRO A 369 0.68 1.50 -18.04
N ILE A 370 0.40 2.41 -18.97
CA ILE A 370 1.45 3.10 -19.76
C ILE A 370 2.37 3.91 -18.84
N SER A 371 1.77 4.80 -18.03
CA SER A 371 2.55 5.62 -17.09
C SER A 371 3.27 4.78 -16.03
N ARG A 372 2.64 3.69 -15.56
CA ARG A 372 3.24 2.76 -14.61
C ARG A 372 4.42 2.01 -15.20
N PHE A 373 4.32 1.55 -16.45
CA PHE A 373 5.40 0.85 -17.16
C PHE A 373 6.62 1.76 -17.30
N LEU A 374 6.42 3.01 -17.73
CA LEU A 374 7.49 4.00 -17.86
C LEU A 374 8.14 4.33 -16.52
N LEU A 375 7.33 4.49 -15.46
CA LEU A 375 7.85 4.75 -14.11
C LEU A 375 8.72 3.60 -13.59
N GLU A 376 8.38 2.35 -13.96
CA GLU A 376 9.11 1.17 -13.52
C GLU A 376 10.52 1.09 -14.11
N VAL A 377 10.76 1.67 -15.29
CA VAL A 377 12.11 1.78 -15.87
C VAL A 377 13.04 2.60 -14.98
N ILE A 378 12.50 3.54 -14.19
CA ILE A 378 13.27 4.39 -13.26
C ILE A 378 13.43 3.70 -11.89
N ARG A 379 12.59 2.70 -11.59
CA ARG A 379 12.60 1.99 -10.30
C ARG A 379 13.69 0.94 -10.25
N VAL A 380 14.20 0.71 -9.04
CA VAL A 380 15.34 -0.20 -8.79
C VAL A 380 15.07 -1.16 -7.63
N ASP A 381 13.84 -1.21 -7.16
CA ASP A 381 13.43 -2.06 -6.03
C ASP A 381 12.73 -3.36 -6.47
N GLU A 382 12.52 -3.56 -7.77
CA GLU A 382 11.94 -4.78 -8.34
C GLU A 382 12.91 -5.37 -9.37
N LEU A 383 13.22 -6.66 -9.24
CA LEU A 383 14.10 -7.37 -10.17
C LEU A 383 13.32 -7.84 -11.41
N GLY A 384 14.05 -8.09 -12.50
CA GLY A 384 13.52 -8.74 -13.71
C GLY A 384 13.03 -10.15 -13.42
N GLN A 385 11.98 -10.57 -14.14
CA GLN A 385 11.22 -11.80 -13.87
C GLN A 385 11.11 -12.66 -15.12
N TRP A 386 10.96 -13.97 -14.92
CA TRP A 386 10.83 -14.98 -15.97
C TRP A 386 11.96 -14.95 -17.02
N GLY A 387 13.21 -14.73 -16.58
CA GLY A 387 14.37 -14.69 -17.46
C GLY A 387 14.44 -13.45 -18.35
N THR A 388 13.68 -12.40 -18.03
CA THR A 388 13.69 -11.12 -18.72
C THR A 388 14.12 -9.99 -17.78
N ASP A 389 14.59 -8.88 -18.34
CA ASP A 389 14.85 -7.66 -17.56
C ASP A 389 13.56 -6.94 -17.11
N LEU A 390 12.38 -7.44 -17.52
CA LEU A 390 11.10 -6.86 -17.16
C LEU A 390 10.62 -7.33 -15.80
N THR A 391 10.21 -6.36 -14.98
CA THR A 391 9.60 -6.57 -13.66
C THR A 391 8.21 -7.21 -13.74
N ILE A 392 7.69 -7.78 -12.65
CA ILE A 392 6.28 -8.26 -12.60
C ILE A 392 5.34 -7.08 -12.87
N SER A 393 5.63 -5.91 -12.29
CA SER A 393 4.87 -4.68 -12.53
C SER A 393 4.72 -4.36 -14.03
N GLN A 394 5.81 -4.49 -14.81
CA GLN A 394 5.79 -4.25 -16.26
C GLN A 394 4.99 -5.30 -17.02
N TRP A 395 5.15 -6.59 -16.66
CA TRP A 395 4.35 -7.67 -17.25
C TRP A 395 2.86 -7.50 -17.00
N MET A 396 2.48 -7.11 -15.77
CA MET A 396 1.08 -6.81 -15.43
C MET A 396 0.54 -5.61 -16.23
N CYS A 397 1.38 -4.59 -16.47
CA CYS A 397 0.99 -3.47 -17.32
C CYS A 397 0.77 -3.92 -18.77
N ALA A 398 1.67 -4.73 -19.33
CA ALA A 398 1.53 -5.29 -20.67
C ALA A 398 0.24 -6.13 -20.81
N GLY A 399 -0.04 -7.01 -19.84
CA GLY A 399 -1.27 -7.80 -19.79
C GLY A 399 -2.53 -6.94 -19.69
N THR A 400 -2.49 -5.87 -18.89
CA THR A 400 -3.61 -4.92 -18.76
C THR A 400 -3.86 -4.18 -20.07
N ILE A 401 -2.80 -3.75 -20.77
CA ILE A 401 -2.90 -3.10 -22.09
C ILE A 401 -3.48 -4.08 -23.13
N ALA A 402 -3.03 -5.32 -23.15
CA ALA A 402 -3.59 -6.34 -24.03
C ALA A 402 -5.08 -6.57 -23.74
N GLY A 403 -5.48 -6.60 -22.46
CA GLY A 403 -6.87 -6.77 -22.04
C GLY A 403 -7.77 -5.56 -22.28
N ILE A 404 -7.24 -4.33 -22.32
CA ILE A 404 -8.06 -3.12 -22.51
C ILE A 404 -8.44 -2.89 -23.97
N ILE A 405 -7.67 -3.41 -24.93
CA ILE A 405 -7.99 -3.33 -26.36
C ILE A 405 -9.36 -3.96 -26.70
N PRO A 406 -9.64 -5.23 -26.36
CA PRO A 406 -10.96 -5.82 -26.61
C PRO A 406 -12.06 -5.13 -25.78
N PHE A 407 -11.75 -4.60 -24.60
CA PHE A 407 -12.70 -3.81 -23.82
C PHE A 407 -13.12 -2.53 -24.56
N TRP A 408 -12.17 -1.80 -25.15
CA TRP A 408 -12.47 -0.65 -26.01
C TRP A 408 -13.35 -1.03 -27.21
N ILE A 409 -13.06 -2.16 -27.86
CA ILE A 409 -13.91 -2.66 -28.95
C ILE A 409 -15.34 -2.89 -28.45
N VAL A 410 -15.53 -3.50 -27.27
CA VAL A 410 -16.87 -3.70 -26.68
C VAL A 410 -17.57 -2.37 -26.37
N VAL A 411 -16.86 -1.38 -25.82
CA VAL A 411 -17.41 -0.05 -25.52
C VAL A 411 -17.88 0.64 -26.81
N LEU A 412 -17.05 0.62 -27.85
CA LEU A 412 -17.32 1.29 -29.13
C LEU A 412 -18.39 0.56 -29.96
N THR A 413 -18.49 -0.76 -29.85
CA THR A 413 -19.49 -1.56 -30.60
C THR A 413 -20.86 -1.57 -29.93
N ARG A 414 -20.93 -1.65 -28.59
CA ARG A 414 -22.22 -1.65 -27.88
C ARG A 414 -22.95 -0.31 -27.93
N ARG A 415 -22.23 0.79 -28.24
CA ARG A 415 -22.75 2.16 -28.40
C ARG A 415 -23.82 2.55 -27.36
N ARG A 416 -23.64 2.11 -26.10
CA ARG A 416 -24.58 2.49 -25.03
C ARG A 416 -24.34 3.96 -24.72
N PRO A 417 -25.29 4.86 -25.05
CA PRO A 417 -25.12 6.28 -24.76
C PRO A 417 -24.85 6.44 -23.27
N ALA A 418 -23.98 7.37 -22.92
CA ALA A 418 -23.67 7.70 -21.53
C ALA A 418 -24.99 7.85 -20.75
N THR A 419 -25.24 6.91 -19.85
CA THR A 419 -26.61 6.63 -19.48
C THR A 419 -27.21 7.68 -18.54
N THR A 420 -28.43 8.09 -18.89
CA THR A 420 -29.54 8.60 -18.05
C THR A 420 -30.17 7.50 -17.17
N TRP A 421 -29.43 6.41 -16.87
CA TRP A 421 -29.95 5.21 -16.18
C TRP A 421 -30.44 5.51 -14.77
N PHE A 422 -29.84 6.52 -14.16
CA PHE A 422 -30.16 6.97 -12.84
C PHE A 422 -31.40 7.85 -12.78
N ASP A 423 -31.71 8.56 -13.85
CA ASP A 423 -32.99 9.26 -14.00
C ASP A 423 -34.15 8.25 -14.09
N SER A 424 -33.92 7.10 -14.73
CA SER A 424 -34.92 6.03 -14.86
C SER A 424 -35.04 5.12 -13.63
N ALA A 425 -34.00 5.01 -12.79
CA ALA A 425 -34.09 4.39 -11.46
C ALA A 425 -34.85 5.29 -10.45
N ALA A 426 -34.59 6.60 -10.48
CA ALA A 426 -35.35 7.59 -9.70
C ALA A 426 -36.84 7.63 -10.11
N GLY A 427 -37.14 7.45 -11.41
CA GLY A 427 -38.51 7.31 -11.91
C GLY A 427 -39.26 6.08 -11.36
N ARG A 428 -38.57 4.96 -11.17
CA ARG A 428 -39.16 3.74 -10.57
C ARG A 428 -39.39 3.86 -9.05
N SER A 429 -38.54 4.59 -8.34
CA SER A 429 -38.75 4.90 -6.92
C SER A 429 -39.95 5.83 -6.70
N ARG A 430 -40.17 6.83 -7.59
CA ARG A 430 -41.38 7.68 -7.55
C ARG A 430 -42.66 6.93 -7.91
N ALA A 431 -42.61 5.97 -8.82
CA ALA A 431 -43.78 5.17 -9.20
C ALA A 431 -44.27 4.20 -8.11
N ASN A 432 -43.40 3.85 -7.15
CA ASN A 432 -43.72 2.99 -6.00
C ASN A 432 -43.97 3.77 -4.69
N GLY A 433 -44.06 5.11 -4.75
CA GLY A 433 -44.53 5.90 -3.62
C GLY A 433 -46.03 5.66 -3.36
N PRO A 434 -46.51 5.86 -2.12
CA PRO A 434 -47.92 5.68 -1.79
C PRO A 434 -48.79 6.55 -2.72
N ARG A 435 -49.77 5.92 -3.39
CA ARG A 435 -50.76 6.64 -4.21
C ARG A 435 -51.41 7.71 -3.32
N PRO A 436 -51.58 8.95 -3.81
CA PRO A 436 -52.34 9.94 -3.07
C PRO A 436 -53.75 9.40 -2.82
N PRO A 437 -54.35 9.64 -1.64
CA PRO A 437 -55.70 9.20 -1.36
C PRO A 437 -56.65 9.80 -2.40
N ASN A 438 -57.49 8.94 -2.98
CA ASN A 438 -58.49 9.30 -3.97
C ASN A 438 -59.27 10.53 -3.49
N GLY A 439 -59.23 11.61 -4.28
CA GLY A 439 -60.10 12.77 -4.07
C GLY A 439 -61.58 12.38 -4.18
N PRO A 440 -62.48 13.13 -3.52
CA PRO A 440 -63.88 12.76 -3.41
C PRO A 440 -64.56 12.75 -4.78
N SER A 441 -65.28 11.66 -5.05
CA SER A 441 -66.21 11.50 -6.16
C SER A 441 -67.33 12.53 -6.03
N SER A 442 -67.34 13.51 -6.94
CA SER A 442 -68.49 14.40 -7.12
C SER A 442 -69.60 13.65 -7.86
N ILE A 443 -70.78 13.67 -7.23
CA ILE A 443 -72.09 13.21 -7.68
C ILE A 443 -72.53 13.96 -8.94
#